data_AF-A0A1S4CNS6-F1
#
_entry.id   AF-A0A1S4CNS6-F1
#
_cell.length_a   1.000
_cell.length_b   1.000
_cell.length_c   1.000
_cell.angle_alpha   90.00
_cell.angle_beta   90.00
_cell.angle_gamma   90.00
#
_symmetry.space_group_name_H-M   'P 1'
#
loop_
_entity.id
_entity.type
_entity.pdbx_description
1 polymer ?
#
loop_
_entity_poly.entity_id
_entity_poly.type
_entity_poly.pdbx_seq_one_letter_code
_entity_poly.pdbx_strand_id
1 'polypeptide(L)'
;MIFQLQKFRDELRNRSQVLKKLGHIDADGVVQLKGRAACLIDTGDELLVTELMCNALASCFIPGDKSNEQINLRAELTGPLQQLQDNARRIAEIQRECKLEINVEEYVEASVRPFLMDVIYCWSKGASFAEVIQMTDIFEGSIIRLVRRLDEFLNQLKAAAHAVGDVALENKFGAASESLRRGIMFANSLYL
;
A
#
# COMPACT_ATOMS: atom_id res chain seq x y z
N MET A 1 2.44 1.95 36.76
CA MET A 1 2.77 0.65 36.13
C MET A 1 1.53 -0.17 35.82
N ILE A 2 0.64 -0.44 36.78
CA ILE A 2 -0.60 -1.25 36.59
C ILE A 2 -1.57 -0.63 35.55
N PHE A 3 -1.81 0.68 35.62
CA PHE A 3 -2.70 1.39 34.68
C PHE A 3 -2.22 1.33 33.22
N GLN A 4 -0.90 1.40 33.00
CA GLN A 4 -0.29 1.30 31.66
C GLN A 4 -0.41 -0.12 31.09
N LEU A 5 -0.23 -1.15 31.93
CA LEU A 5 -0.43 -2.54 31.53
C LEU A 5 -1.88 -2.84 31.17
N GLN A 6 -2.84 -2.22 31.87
CA GLN A 6 -4.25 -2.38 31.57
C GLN A 6 -4.62 -1.72 30.24
N LYS A 7 -4.20 -0.47 30.02
CA LYS A 7 -4.39 0.24 28.74
C LYS A 7 -3.82 -0.56 27.56
N PHE A 8 -2.61 -1.09 27.71
CA PHE A 8 -1.97 -1.93 26.70
C PHE A 8 -2.76 -3.21 26.39
N ARG A 9 -3.28 -3.89 27.42
CA ARG A 9 -4.10 -5.11 27.23
C ARG A 9 -5.42 -4.82 26.52
N ASP A 10 -6.06 -3.71 26.85
CA ASP A 10 -7.31 -3.29 26.22
C ASP A 10 -7.07 -2.93 24.75
N GLU A 11 -6.00 -2.21 24.45
CA GLU A 11 -5.60 -1.90 23.07
C GLU A 11 -5.30 -3.17 22.25
N LEU A 12 -4.53 -4.12 22.81
CA LEU A 12 -4.23 -5.40 22.15
C LEU A 12 -5.52 -6.17 21.83
N ARG A 13 -6.46 -6.21 22.78
CA ARG A 13 -7.76 -6.86 22.59
C ARG A 13 -8.55 -6.17 21.47
N ASN A 14 -8.57 -4.84 21.45
CA ASN A 14 -9.24 -4.06 20.42
C ASN A 14 -8.64 -4.31 19.03
N ARG A 15 -7.30 -4.29 18.90
CA ARG A 15 -6.60 -4.64 17.65
C ARG A 15 -6.88 -6.08 17.21
N SER A 16 -6.92 -7.04 18.13
CA SER A 16 -7.31 -8.41 17.82
C SER A 16 -8.73 -8.52 17.27
N GLN A 17 -9.68 -7.70 17.75
CA GLN A 17 -11.03 -7.65 17.20
C GLN A 17 -11.06 -7.09 15.77
N VAL A 18 -10.21 -6.09 15.47
CA VAL A 18 -10.04 -5.59 14.09
C VAL A 18 -9.57 -6.71 13.17
N LEU A 19 -8.51 -7.44 13.56
CA LEU A 19 -7.99 -8.57 12.77
C LEU A 19 -9.03 -9.67 12.53
N LYS A 20 -9.90 -9.93 13.51
CA LYS A 20 -11.04 -10.86 13.37
C LYS A 20 -12.06 -10.36 12.37
N LYS A 21 -12.48 -9.09 12.49
CA LYS A 21 -13.47 -8.47 11.58
C LYS A 21 -12.98 -8.38 10.14
N LEU A 22 -11.69 -8.16 9.94
CA LEU A 22 -11.06 -8.12 8.61
C LEU A 22 -10.70 -9.53 8.07
N GLY A 23 -10.87 -10.58 8.88
CA GLY A 23 -10.62 -11.97 8.48
C GLY A 23 -9.13 -12.35 8.40
N HIS A 24 -8.24 -11.63 9.08
CA HIS A 24 -6.83 -11.99 9.21
C HIS A 24 -6.60 -13.13 10.22
N ILE A 25 -7.46 -13.21 11.24
CA ILE A 25 -7.51 -14.29 12.22
C ILE A 25 -8.96 -14.73 12.42
N ASP A 26 -9.21 -15.97 12.82
CA ASP A 26 -10.57 -16.45 13.12
C ASP A 26 -10.99 -16.18 14.59
N ALA A 27 -12.15 -16.72 14.97
CA ALA A 27 -12.71 -16.58 16.31
C ALA A 27 -11.78 -17.13 17.41
N ASP A 28 -11.05 -18.20 17.12
CA ASP A 28 -10.11 -18.87 18.03
C ASP A 28 -8.73 -18.22 18.01
N GLY A 29 -8.50 -17.25 17.12
CA GLY A 29 -7.25 -16.52 16.98
C GLY A 29 -6.23 -17.21 16.07
N VAL A 30 -6.66 -18.20 15.28
CA VAL A 30 -5.82 -18.86 14.29
C VAL A 30 -5.67 -17.96 13.07
N VAL A 31 -4.44 -17.79 12.61
CA VAL A 31 -4.10 -16.95 11.45
C VAL A 31 -4.68 -17.55 10.18
N GLN A 32 -5.45 -16.73 9.46
CA GLN A 32 -6.08 -17.08 8.20
C GLN A 32 -5.17 -16.77 7.01
N LEU A 33 -5.59 -17.16 5.80
CA LEU A 33 -4.85 -16.91 4.57
C LEU A 33 -4.48 -15.44 4.37
N LYS A 34 -5.43 -14.55 4.66
CA LYS A 34 -5.26 -13.10 4.64
C LYS A 34 -4.23 -12.63 5.67
N GLY A 35 -4.26 -13.18 6.88
CA GLY A 35 -3.25 -12.90 7.90
C GLY A 35 -1.86 -13.34 7.48
N ARG A 36 -1.74 -14.50 6.83
CA ARG A 36 -0.45 -15.00 6.28
C ARG A 36 0.09 -14.08 5.18
N ALA A 37 -0.77 -13.58 4.30
CA ALA A 37 -0.41 -12.59 3.29
C ALA A 37 0.07 -11.27 3.94
N ALA A 38 -0.64 -10.79 4.97
CA ALA A 38 -0.25 -9.60 5.72
C ALA A 38 1.15 -9.72 6.35
N CYS A 39 1.50 -10.92 6.87
CA CYS A 39 2.83 -11.17 7.44
C CYS A 39 4.00 -11.09 6.43
N LEU A 40 3.73 -11.03 5.13
CA LEU A 40 4.74 -10.92 4.08
C LEU A 40 4.94 -9.48 3.61
N ILE A 41 4.14 -8.55 4.12
CA ILE A 41 4.22 -7.12 3.79
C ILE A 41 5.00 -6.44 4.92
N ASP A 42 6.13 -5.85 4.56
CA ASP A 42 7.00 -5.09 5.49
C ASP A 42 7.05 -3.60 5.11
N THR A 43 6.25 -3.21 4.11
CA THR A 43 6.20 -1.84 3.59
C THR A 43 4.76 -1.36 3.41
N GLY A 44 4.44 -0.20 4.01
CA GLY A 44 3.10 0.39 3.98
C GLY A 44 2.19 -0.08 5.13
N ASP A 45 0.89 0.23 5.04
CA ASP A 45 -0.10 -0.27 5.99
C ASP A 45 -0.54 -1.68 5.57
N GLU A 46 -0.14 -2.70 6.34
CA GLU A 46 -0.32 -4.09 5.95
C GLU A 46 -1.80 -4.48 5.87
N LEU A 47 -2.69 -3.85 6.65
CA LEU A 47 -4.13 -4.10 6.61
C LEU A 47 -4.72 -3.58 5.30
N LEU A 48 -4.44 -2.32 4.96
CA LEU A 48 -4.94 -1.71 3.73
C LEU A 48 -4.43 -2.46 2.50
N VAL A 49 -3.15 -2.78 2.48
CA VAL A 49 -2.54 -3.51 1.36
C VAL A 49 -3.19 -4.88 1.17
N THR A 50 -3.35 -5.64 2.26
CA THR A 50 -3.93 -6.98 2.17
C THR A 50 -5.41 -6.96 1.77
N GLU A 51 -6.18 -5.98 2.25
CA GLU A 51 -7.57 -5.75 1.80
C GLU A 51 -7.63 -5.49 0.29
N LEU A 52 -6.74 -4.65 -0.25
CA LEU A 52 -6.71 -4.34 -1.68
C LEU A 52 -6.25 -5.53 -2.52
N MET A 53 -5.29 -6.31 -2.04
CA MET A 53 -4.87 -7.56 -2.67
C MET A 53 -6.03 -8.54 -2.79
N CYS A 54 -6.74 -8.82 -1.69
CA CYS A 54 -7.88 -9.74 -1.67
C CYS A 54 -9.06 -9.24 -2.52
N ASN A 55 -9.16 -7.93 -2.72
CA ASN A 55 -10.15 -7.30 -3.60
C ASN A 55 -9.65 -7.13 -5.06
N ALA A 56 -8.50 -7.72 -5.44
CA ALA A 56 -7.87 -7.74 -6.78
C ALA A 56 -7.40 -6.39 -7.37
N LEU A 57 -7.16 -5.37 -6.51
CA LEU A 57 -6.90 -3.97 -6.91
C LEU A 57 -5.44 -3.53 -6.73
N ALA A 58 -4.52 -4.36 -7.22
CA ALA A 58 -3.08 -4.15 -7.28
C ALA A 58 -2.57 -2.83 -7.90
N SER A 59 -3.41 -2.06 -8.60
CA SER A 59 -2.95 -0.94 -9.44
C SER A 59 -2.74 0.39 -8.71
N CYS A 60 -2.97 0.49 -7.40
CA CYS A 60 -3.21 1.80 -6.74
C CYS A 60 -2.27 2.15 -5.59
N PHE A 61 -1.14 1.47 -5.37
CA PHE A 61 -0.37 1.73 -4.15
C PHE A 61 0.99 2.35 -4.44
N ILE A 62 1.25 3.56 -3.91
CA ILE A 62 2.47 3.86 -3.13
C ILE A 62 2.21 4.98 -2.11
N PRO A 63 2.61 4.81 -0.83
CA PRO A 63 2.74 5.92 0.12
C PRO A 63 4.00 6.75 -0.20
N GLY A 64 3.83 8.01 -0.65
CA GLY A 64 4.94 8.91 -1.05
C GLY A 64 4.87 10.31 -0.43
N ASP A 65 5.98 11.06 -0.39
CA ASP A 65 6.07 12.37 0.27
C ASP A 65 4.97 13.36 -0.18
N LYS A 66 4.63 14.34 0.69
CA LYS A 66 3.61 15.35 0.41
C LYS A 66 4.05 16.29 -0.73
N SER A 67 3.18 16.55 -1.71
CA SER A 67 3.34 17.62 -2.71
C SER A 67 2.27 18.70 -2.49
N ASN A 68 2.58 19.94 -2.87
CA ASN A 68 1.71 21.11 -2.70
C ASN A 68 0.88 21.44 -3.96
N GLU A 69 1.01 20.68 -5.06
CA GLU A 69 0.30 20.96 -6.31
C GLU A 69 -1.04 20.22 -6.44
N GLN A 70 -1.95 20.81 -7.23
CA GLN A 70 -3.27 20.28 -7.53
C GLN A 70 -3.16 19.09 -8.51
N ILE A 71 -3.50 17.90 -8.05
CA ILE A 71 -3.33 16.65 -8.82
C ILE A 71 -4.35 16.59 -9.96
N ASN A 72 -3.90 16.70 -11.21
CA ASN A 72 -4.70 16.37 -12.39
C ASN A 72 -4.56 14.87 -12.71
N LEU A 73 -5.31 14.05 -11.98
CA LEU A 73 -5.29 12.60 -12.17
C LEU A 73 -5.98 12.21 -13.49
N ARG A 74 -5.39 11.30 -14.26
CA ARG A 74 -6.05 10.73 -15.45
C ARG A 74 -7.36 10.05 -15.06
N ALA A 75 -8.37 10.14 -15.93
CA ALA A 75 -9.71 9.57 -15.67
C ALA A 75 -9.67 8.07 -15.34
N GLU A 76 -8.75 7.33 -15.96
CA GLU A 76 -8.55 5.89 -15.71
C GLU A 76 -8.05 5.57 -14.29
N LEU A 77 -7.41 6.53 -13.61
CA LEU A 77 -6.85 6.37 -12.26
C LEU A 77 -7.83 6.83 -11.16
N THR A 78 -8.90 7.55 -11.52
CA THR A 78 -9.88 8.08 -10.56
C THR A 78 -10.66 6.97 -9.86
N GLY A 79 -11.15 5.97 -10.60
CA GLY A 79 -11.84 4.81 -10.02
C GLY A 79 -10.95 4.02 -9.05
N PRO A 80 -9.74 3.63 -9.47
CA PRO A 80 -8.73 3.02 -8.60
C PRO A 80 -8.44 3.82 -7.32
N LEU A 81 -8.28 5.14 -7.42
CA LEU A 81 -8.06 6.02 -6.27
C LEU A 81 -9.27 6.05 -5.32
N GLN A 82 -10.49 6.13 -5.86
CA GLN A 82 -11.70 6.13 -5.04
C GLN A 82 -11.87 4.82 -4.27
N GLN A 83 -11.64 3.69 -4.92
CA GLN A 83 -11.69 2.39 -4.26
C GLN A 83 -10.66 2.27 -3.14
N LEU A 84 -9.45 2.80 -3.34
CA LEU A 84 -8.42 2.86 -2.32
C LEU A 84 -8.88 3.68 -1.10
N GLN A 85 -9.44 4.86 -1.33
CA GLN A 85 -9.98 5.72 -0.27
C GLN A 85 -11.14 5.04 0.47
N ASP A 86 -12.02 4.36 -0.24
CA ASP A 86 -13.16 3.65 0.36
C ASP A 86 -12.71 2.47 1.23
N ASN A 87 -11.68 1.73 0.81
CA ASN A 87 -11.09 0.66 1.62
C ASN A 87 -10.39 1.21 2.87
N ALA A 88 -9.60 2.28 2.73
CA ALA A 88 -8.95 2.93 3.86
C ALA A 88 -9.98 3.44 4.88
N ARG A 89 -11.06 4.07 4.39
CA ARG A 89 -12.18 4.53 5.23
C ARG A 89 -12.84 3.38 5.98
N ARG A 90 -13.15 2.28 5.28
CA ARG A 90 -13.73 1.08 5.88
C ARG A 90 -12.86 0.50 7.00
N ILE A 91 -11.54 0.44 6.80
CA ILE A 91 -10.61 -0.05 7.82
C ILE A 91 -10.62 0.88 9.04
N ALA A 92 -10.54 2.20 8.82
CA ALA A 92 -10.60 3.16 9.92
C ALA A 92 -11.93 3.11 10.70
N GLU A 93 -13.05 2.90 10.01
CA GLU A 93 -14.35 2.71 10.64
C GLU A 93 -14.39 1.46 11.52
N ILE A 94 -13.86 0.32 11.02
CA ILE A 94 -13.74 -0.92 11.79
C ILE A 94 -12.83 -0.72 13.01
N GLN A 95 -11.71 -0.01 12.86
CA GLN A 95 -10.83 0.34 13.98
C GLN A 95 -11.57 1.16 15.04
N ARG A 96 -12.36 2.15 14.63
CA ARG A 96 -13.20 2.96 15.51
C ARG A 96 -14.30 2.16 16.21
N GLU A 97 -14.99 1.26 15.49
CA GLU A 97 -15.96 0.32 16.08
C GLU A 97 -15.32 -0.57 17.15
N CYS A 98 -14.07 -0.94 16.95
CA CYS A 98 -13.27 -1.70 17.91
C CYS A 98 -12.68 -0.83 19.03
N LYS A 99 -13.12 0.43 19.21
CA LYS A 99 -12.71 1.34 20.27
C LYS A 99 -11.24 1.76 20.20
N LEU A 100 -10.66 1.79 19.01
CA LEU A 100 -9.37 2.46 18.79
C LEU A 100 -9.62 3.95 18.54
N GLU A 101 -8.78 4.79 19.15
CA GLU A 101 -8.80 6.23 18.95
C GLU A 101 -8.14 6.56 17.60
N ILE A 102 -8.95 6.55 16.54
CA ILE A 102 -8.50 6.86 15.18
C ILE A 102 -9.37 7.94 14.57
N ASN A 103 -8.74 8.90 13.90
CA ASN A 103 -9.43 9.83 13.03
C ASN A 103 -9.49 9.22 11.62
N VAL A 104 -10.71 9.01 11.12
CA VAL A 104 -10.95 8.37 9.83
C VAL A 104 -10.34 9.16 8.67
N GLU A 105 -10.54 10.48 8.65
CA GLU A 105 -10.04 11.31 7.55
C GLU A 105 -8.51 11.40 7.58
N GLU A 106 -7.92 11.55 8.77
CA GLU A 106 -6.45 11.54 8.93
C GLU A 106 -5.84 10.21 8.49
N TYR A 107 -6.48 9.09 8.81
CA TYR A 107 -6.03 7.77 8.36
C TYR A 107 -6.10 7.63 6.85
N VAL A 108 -7.19 8.07 6.21
CA VAL A 108 -7.34 8.04 4.74
C VAL A 108 -6.27 8.91 4.09
N GLU A 109 -6.07 10.14 4.56
CA GLU A 109 -5.05 11.06 4.02
C GLU A 109 -3.63 10.53 4.19
N ALA A 110 -3.31 9.91 5.33
CA ALA A 110 -1.99 9.32 5.59
C ALA A 110 -1.73 8.08 4.72
N SER A 111 -2.78 7.28 4.49
CA SER A 111 -2.71 6.02 3.75
C SER A 111 -2.70 6.20 2.24
N VAL A 112 -3.36 7.25 1.75
CA VAL A 112 -3.59 7.49 0.32
C VAL A 112 -2.86 8.74 -0.13
N ARG A 113 -1.75 8.56 -0.86
CA ARG A 113 -0.90 9.67 -1.32
C ARG A 113 -0.83 9.67 -2.86
N PRO A 114 -1.81 10.31 -3.54
CA PRO A 114 -1.98 10.16 -4.99
C PRO A 114 -0.96 10.92 -5.84
N PHE A 115 -0.12 11.77 -5.23
CA PHE A 115 0.77 12.72 -5.91
C PHE A 115 1.71 12.09 -6.95
N LEU A 116 2.09 10.82 -6.77
CA LEU A 116 2.99 10.13 -7.70
C LEU A 116 2.27 9.08 -8.55
N MET A 117 0.97 8.86 -8.37
CA MET A 117 0.23 7.83 -9.12
C MET A 117 0.36 8.01 -10.63
N ASP A 118 0.20 9.24 -11.13
CA ASP A 118 0.31 9.51 -12.57
C ASP A 118 1.76 9.42 -13.07
N VAL A 119 2.72 9.85 -12.25
CA VAL A 119 4.18 9.75 -12.53
C VAL A 119 4.59 8.28 -12.70
N ILE A 120 4.20 7.42 -11.76
CA ILE A 120 4.48 5.98 -11.78
C ILE A 120 3.74 5.31 -12.94
N TYR A 121 2.50 5.70 -13.19
CA TYR A 121 1.73 5.17 -14.30
C TYR A 121 2.43 5.44 -15.64
N CYS A 122 2.80 6.70 -15.90
CA CYS A 122 3.54 7.07 -17.12
C CYS A 122 4.88 6.34 -17.21
N TRP A 123 5.58 6.19 -16.10
CA TRP A 123 6.80 5.40 -16.04
C TRP A 123 6.56 3.93 -16.39
N SER A 124 5.56 3.26 -15.80
CA SER A 124 5.23 1.86 -16.16
C SER A 124 4.84 1.69 -17.63
N LYS A 125 4.38 2.76 -18.30
CA LYS A 125 4.01 2.79 -19.72
C LYS A 125 5.15 3.17 -20.66
N GLY A 126 6.37 3.40 -20.14
CA GLY A 126 7.57 3.59 -20.94
C GLY A 126 8.05 5.04 -21.09
N ALA A 127 7.44 6.03 -20.42
CA ALA A 127 7.89 7.43 -20.47
C ALA A 127 9.38 7.58 -20.04
N SER A 128 10.13 8.49 -20.64
CA SER A 128 11.49 8.79 -20.22
C SER A 128 11.54 9.41 -18.82
N PHE A 129 12.72 9.37 -18.17
CA PHE A 129 12.88 9.97 -16.85
C PHE A 129 12.66 11.49 -16.90
N ALA A 130 13.11 12.13 -17.98
CA ALA A 130 12.92 13.57 -18.21
C ALA A 130 11.44 13.97 -18.32
N GLU A 131 10.60 13.13 -18.94
CA GLU A 131 9.16 13.40 -19.03
C GLU A 131 8.48 13.30 -17.66
N VAL A 132 8.79 12.27 -16.87
CA VAL A 132 8.09 12.04 -15.59
C VAL A 132 8.48 13.04 -14.50
N ILE A 133 9.71 13.56 -14.50
CA ILE A 133 10.13 14.61 -13.55
C ILE A 133 9.51 15.97 -13.85
N GLN A 134 9.01 16.20 -15.08
CA GLN A 134 8.28 17.43 -15.44
C GLN A 134 6.81 17.40 -15.00
N MET A 135 6.31 16.23 -14.57
CA MET A 135 4.93 16.05 -14.14
C MET A 135 4.69 16.39 -12.66
N THR A 136 5.77 16.62 -11.89
CA THR A 136 5.68 16.83 -10.44
C THR A 136 6.82 17.74 -9.96
N ASP A 137 6.56 18.47 -8.88
CA ASP A 137 7.54 19.27 -8.15
C ASP A 137 8.41 18.45 -7.17
N ILE A 138 8.14 17.14 -7.04
CA ILE A 138 8.88 16.25 -6.15
C ILE A 138 10.30 16.00 -6.70
N PHE A 139 11.30 16.14 -5.84
CA PHE A 139 12.70 15.89 -6.18
C PHE A 139 12.94 14.49 -6.76
N GLU A 140 13.81 14.42 -7.77
CA GLU A 140 14.15 13.23 -8.55
C GLU A 140 14.61 12.06 -7.67
N GLY A 141 15.42 12.36 -6.64
CA GLY A 141 15.90 11.37 -5.69
C GLY A 141 14.78 10.73 -4.85
N SER A 142 13.72 11.49 -4.53
CA SER A 142 12.53 10.96 -3.85
C SER A 142 11.73 10.06 -4.78
N ILE A 143 11.56 10.45 -6.05
CA ILE A 143 10.89 9.62 -7.07
C ILE A 143 11.61 8.28 -7.24
N ILE A 144 12.94 8.31 -7.43
CA ILE A 144 13.75 7.08 -7.60
C ILE A 144 13.61 6.16 -6.38
N ARG A 145 13.75 6.71 -5.17
CA ARG A 145 13.63 5.95 -3.92
C ARG A 145 12.26 5.30 -3.79
N LEU A 146 11.22 6.04 -4.13
CA LEU A 146 9.84 5.60 -4.04
C LEU A 146 9.51 4.52 -5.07
N VAL A 147 9.98 4.64 -6.30
CA VAL A 147 9.81 3.59 -7.32
C VAL A 147 10.55 2.30 -6.92
N ARG A 148 11.74 2.40 -6.30
CA ARG A 148 12.44 1.23 -5.77
C ARG A 148 11.69 0.58 -4.60
N ARG A 149 11.09 1.38 -3.72
CA ARG A 149 10.20 0.87 -2.65
C ARG A 149 8.95 0.21 -3.21
N LEU A 150 8.37 0.75 -4.29
CA LEU A 150 7.25 0.09 -4.97
C LEU A 150 7.65 -1.24 -5.58
N ASP A 151 8.83 -1.32 -6.19
CA ASP A 151 9.31 -2.58 -6.73
C ASP A 151 9.48 -3.64 -5.64
N GLU A 152 10.08 -3.28 -4.50
CA GLU A 152 10.17 -4.17 -3.33
C GLU A 152 8.79 -4.59 -2.83
N PHE A 153 7.88 -3.64 -2.71
CA PHE A 153 6.50 -3.88 -2.30
C PHE A 153 5.76 -4.82 -3.26
N LEU A 154 5.85 -4.61 -4.59
CA LEU A 154 5.24 -5.51 -5.59
C LEU A 154 5.80 -6.94 -5.49
N ASN A 155 7.08 -7.09 -5.14
CA ASN A 155 7.66 -8.41 -4.91
C ASN A 155 7.13 -9.06 -3.62
N GLN A 156 6.86 -8.28 -2.56
CA GLN A 156 6.16 -8.76 -1.36
C GLN A 156 4.73 -9.23 -1.71
N LEU A 157 4.00 -8.45 -2.51
CA LEU A 157 2.65 -8.83 -2.97
C LEU A 157 2.66 -10.06 -3.87
N LYS A 158 3.66 -10.19 -4.74
CA LYS A 158 3.87 -11.40 -5.56
C LYS A 158 4.07 -12.63 -4.66
N ALA A 159 4.94 -12.54 -3.65
CA ALA A 159 5.18 -13.63 -2.71
C ALA A 159 3.92 -13.98 -1.89
N ALA A 160 3.16 -12.97 -1.47
CA ALA A 160 1.89 -13.17 -0.80
C ALA A 160 0.84 -13.84 -1.71
N ALA A 161 0.68 -13.39 -2.95
CA ALA A 161 -0.21 -14.00 -3.94
C ALA A 161 0.16 -15.48 -4.19
N HIS A 162 1.46 -15.77 -4.31
CA HIS A 162 1.96 -17.14 -4.42
C HIS A 162 1.58 -18.00 -3.20
N ALA A 163 1.80 -17.48 -1.98
CA ALA A 163 1.53 -18.19 -0.74
C ALA A 163 0.03 -18.52 -0.54
N VAL A 164 -0.86 -17.74 -1.17
CA VAL A 164 -2.31 -17.97 -1.14
C VAL A 164 -2.83 -18.76 -2.34
N GLY A 165 -1.97 -19.12 -3.30
CA GLY A 165 -2.32 -19.88 -4.50
C GLY A 165 -2.99 -19.07 -5.60
N ASP A 166 -2.93 -17.72 -5.54
CA ASP A 166 -3.49 -16.85 -6.57
C ASP A 166 -2.44 -16.52 -7.65
N VAL A 167 -2.34 -17.43 -8.63
CA VAL A 167 -1.39 -17.33 -9.75
C VAL A 167 -1.68 -16.12 -10.64
N ALA A 168 -2.94 -15.68 -10.74
CA ALA A 168 -3.30 -14.52 -11.56
C ALA A 168 -2.75 -13.22 -10.94
N LEU A 169 -2.92 -13.05 -9.62
CA LEU A 169 -2.32 -11.93 -8.90
C LEU A 169 -0.80 -12.00 -8.87
N GLU A 170 -0.22 -13.19 -8.66
CA GLU A 170 1.24 -13.37 -8.69
C GLU A 170 1.83 -12.85 -10.01
N ASN A 171 1.26 -13.28 -11.15
CA ASN A 171 1.69 -12.84 -12.48
C ASN A 171 1.48 -11.34 -12.69
N LYS A 172 0.35 -10.79 -12.21
CA LYS A 172 0.03 -9.37 -12.33
C LYS A 172 1.03 -8.50 -11.56
N PHE A 173 1.39 -8.88 -10.33
CA PHE A 173 2.40 -8.18 -9.53
C PHE A 173 3.81 -8.31 -10.13
N GLY A 174 4.15 -9.50 -10.65
CA GLY A 174 5.40 -9.71 -11.37
C GLY A 174 5.55 -8.79 -12.60
N ALA A 175 4.53 -8.76 -13.46
CA ALA A 175 4.53 -7.90 -14.65
C ALA A 175 4.57 -6.41 -14.28
N ALA A 176 3.89 -6.00 -13.21
CA ALA A 176 3.96 -4.63 -12.72
C ALA A 176 5.38 -4.26 -12.25
N SER A 177 6.04 -5.13 -11.49
CA SER A 177 7.44 -4.94 -11.04
C SER A 177 8.38 -4.82 -12.24
N GLU A 178 8.27 -5.71 -13.22
CA GLU A 178 9.08 -5.68 -14.44
C GLU A 178 8.90 -4.38 -15.24
N SER A 179 7.68 -3.85 -15.33
CA SER A 179 7.41 -2.59 -16.04
C SER A 179 8.12 -1.36 -15.44
N LEU A 180 8.46 -1.41 -14.15
CA LEU A 180 9.16 -0.32 -13.46
C LEU A 180 10.68 -0.41 -13.62
N ARG A 181 11.23 -1.62 -13.77
CA ARG A 181 12.67 -1.93 -13.76
C ARG A 181 13.39 -1.54 -15.05
N ARG A 182 13.55 -0.24 -15.27
CA ARG A 182 14.29 0.29 -16.43
C ARG A 182 15.04 1.58 -16.12
N GLY A 183 15.93 1.97 -17.04
CA GLY A 183 16.58 3.28 -17.04
C GLY A 183 17.28 3.67 -15.73
N ILE A 184 17.36 4.98 -15.49
CA ILE A 184 18.12 5.56 -14.37
C ILE A 184 17.56 5.20 -12.98
N MET A 185 16.26 4.89 -12.87
CA MET A 185 15.64 4.55 -11.59
C MET A 185 16.17 3.24 -10.99
N PHE A 186 16.72 2.35 -11.83
CA PHE A 186 17.30 1.06 -11.44
C PHE A 186 18.76 0.90 -11.88
N ALA A 187 19.44 2.00 -12.18
CA ALA A 187 20.88 1.96 -12.44
C ALA A 187 21.65 1.50 -11.19
N ASN A 188 22.70 0.70 -11.40
CA ASN A 188 23.57 0.25 -10.32
C ASN A 188 24.26 1.44 -9.63
N SER A 189 24.47 1.32 -8.32
CA SER A 189 25.32 2.26 -7.59
C SER A 189 26.72 2.25 -8.18
N LEU A 190 27.36 3.43 -8.23
CA LEU A 190 28.74 3.57 -8.68
C LEU A 190 29.76 3.00 -7.64
N TYR A 191 29.30 2.67 -6.43
CA TYR A 191 30.11 2.15 -5.33
C TYR A 191 29.92 0.64 -5.09
N LEU A 192 29.41 -0.08 -6.08
CA LEU A 192 29.38 -1.53 -6.07
C LEU A 192 30.78 -2.12 -6.23
#